data_AF-A0A9W3A4T7-F1
#
_entry.id   AF-A0A9W3A4T7-F1
#
_cell.length_a   1.000
_cell.length_b   1.000
_cell.length_c   1.000
_cell.angle_alpha   90.00
_cell.angle_beta   90.00
_cell.angle_gamma   90.00
#
_symmetry.space_group_name_H-M   'P 1'
#
loop_
_entity.id
_entity.type
_entity.pdbx_description
1 polymer ?
#
loop_
_entity_poly.entity_id
_entity_poly.type
_entity_poly.pdbx_seq_one_letter_code
_entity_poly.pdbx_strand_id
1 'polypeptide(L)'
;MNFHDAALDLEGLQQRLSSIREDFCITAVNAAKVLCEKLGIRIEGRIKRGKQMPGENAGDAGLAAVEEITRIMKSVIDRLIQEMTTRFGRLRTLDEKFGFLFNISKLFANDTSNDIQQHCATLADFYKTDIDGTELFVEISDCSMLLKTRPDATNATPSSPLELLSFIISYGNDIFPNLRIVLQIMLTISVSVASCERSFSKLKIILTYLRASMGQERLSDLALQSIEKELIETINFDDVIDNFASARSRKVVL
;
A
#
# COMPACT_ATOMS: atom_id res chain seq x y z
N MET A 1 -3.88 -5.15 9.66
CA MET A 1 -2.70 -4.53 9.02
C MET A 1 -2.86 -3.03 9.16
N ASN A 2 -1.95 -2.36 9.86
CA ASN A 2 -1.99 -0.92 10.05
C ASN A 2 -1.32 -0.26 8.84
N PHE A 3 -2.10 0.44 8.00
CA PHE A 3 -1.54 1.09 6.81
C PHE A 3 -0.70 2.32 7.16
N HIS A 4 -0.91 2.91 8.34
CA HIS A 4 -0.13 4.03 8.85
C HIS A 4 1.33 3.61 9.09
N ASP A 5 1.53 2.50 9.81
CA ASP A 5 2.86 1.95 10.05
C ASP A 5 3.55 1.58 8.73
N ALA A 6 2.81 0.98 7.79
CA ALA A 6 3.34 0.67 6.47
C ALA A 6 3.76 1.92 5.67
N ALA A 7 3.00 3.02 5.78
CA ALA A 7 3.35 4.29 5.14
C ALA A 7 4.64 4.87 5.74
N LEU A 8 4.77 4.84 7.07
CA LEU A 8 5.97 5.28 7.79
C LEU A 8 7.21 4.45 7.44
N ASP A 9 7.08 3.12 7.40
CA ASP A 9 8.18 2.22 7.02
C ASP A 9 8.66 2.48 5.59
N LEU A 10 7.73 2.69 4.66
CA LEU A 10 8.05 3.01 3.27
C LEU A 10 8.72 4.36 3.11
N GLU A 11 8.28 5.36 3.88
CA GLU A 11 8.93 6.66 3.91
C GLU A 11 10.35 6.57 4.49
N GLY A 12 10.53 5.84 5.59
CA GLY A 12 11.85 5.57 6.16
C GLY A 12 12.78 4.85 5.18
N LEU A 13 12.25 3.87 4.44
CA LEU A 13 13.01 3.18 3.39
C LEU A 13 13.41 4.13 2.24
N GLN A 14 12.51 5.01 1.80
CA GLN A 14 12.82 6.02 0.78
C GLN A 14 13.94 6.97 1.24
N GLN A 15 13.85 7.47 2.47
CA GLN A 15 14.87 8.35 3.06
C GLN A 15 16.22 7.63 3.15
N ARG A 16 16.22 6.38 3.59
CA ARG A 16 17.43 5.55 3.66
C ARG A 16 18.05 5.29 2.29
N LEU A 17 17.26 5.01 1.27
CA LEU A 17 17.76 4.83 -0.10
C LEU A 17 18.36 6.12 -0.66
N SER A 18 17.75 7.26 -0.35
CA SER A 18 18.27 8.57 -0.73
C SER A 18 19.61 8.88 -0.05
N SER A 19 19.74 8.60 1.27
CA SER A 19 20.99 8.86 2.00
C SER A 19 22.13 7.93 1.59
N ILE A 20 21.82 6.67 1.30
CA ILE A 20 22.80 5.65 0.91
C ILE A 20 23.22 5.78 -0.57
N ARG A 21 22.45 6.50 -1.40
CA ARG A 21 22.64 6.62 -2.85
C ARG A 21 24.09 6.85 -3.27
N GLU A 22 24.74 7.86 -2.71
CA GLU A 22 26.11 8.24 -3.09
C GLU A 22 27.14 7.26 -2.52
N ASP A 23 27.03 6.95 -1.23
CA ASP A 23 28.01 6.13 -0.51
C ASP A 23 28.03 4.67 -0.99
N PHE A 24 26.86 4.12 -1.31
CA PHE A 24 26.73 2.78 -1.88
C PHE A 24 27.35 2.66 -3.27
N CYS A 25 27.13 3.67 -4.13
CA CYS A 25 27.71 3.66 -5.47
C CYS A 25 29.25 3.73 -5.39
N ILE A 26 29.80 4.59 -4.53
CA ILE A 26 31.24 4.72 -4.33
C ILE A 26 31.83 3.42 -3.78
N THR A 27 31.21 2.84 -2.75
CA THR A 27 31.66 1.60 -2.11
C THR A 27 31.65 0.42 -3.07
N ALA A 28 30.58 0.26 -3.85
CA ALA A 28 30.46 -0.81 -4.83
C ALA A 28 31.50 -0.69 -5.95
N VAL A 29 31.73 0.53 -6.46
CA VAL A 29 32.75 0.80 -7.48
C VAL A 29 34.15 0.52 -6.94
N ASN A 30 34.45 0.91 -5.70
CA ASN A 30 35.75 0.64 -5.08
C ASN A 30 35.98 -0.86 -4.86
N ALA A 31 34.97 -1.59 -4.38
CA ALA A 31 35.04 -3.05 -4.26
C ALA A 31 35.29 -3.73 -5.62
N ALA A 32 34.62 -3.25 -6.68
CA ALA A 32 34.82 -3.74 -8.03
C ALA A 32 36.24 -3.46 -8.56
N LYS A 33 36.79 -2.26 -8.31
CA LYS A 33 38.18 -1.92 -8.68
C LYS A 33 39.20 -2.87 -8.05
N VAL A 34 39.08 -3.11 -6.73
CA VAL A 34 39.96 -4.05 -5.99
C VAL A 34 39.87 -5.46 -6.59
N LEU A 35 38.68 -5.88 -7.02
CA LEU A 35 38.47 -7.20 -7.62
C LEU A 35 39.08 -7.28 -9.03
N CYS A 36 38.93 -6.24 -9.85
CA CYS A 36 39.57 -6.14 -11.16
C CYS A 36 41.11 -6.16 -11.06
N GLU A 37 41.68 -5.47 -10.08
CA GLU A 37 43.13 -5.49 -9.82
C GLU A 37 43.61 -6.90 -9.45
N LYS A 38 42.89 -7.60 -8.55
CA LYS A 38 43.20 -8.99 -8.19
C LYS A 38 43.15 -9.96 -9.36
N LEU A 39 42.26 -9.71 -10.33
CA LEU A 39 42.08 -10.55 -11.53
C LEU A 39 42.93 -10.10 -12.73
N GLY A 40 43.69 -9.01 -12.62
CA GLY A 40 44.50 -8.47 -13.72
C GLY A 40 43.67 -7.90 -14.89
N ILE A 41 42.42 -7.50 -14.66
CA ILE A 41 41.51 -6.99 -15.70
C ILE A 41 41.70 -5.48 -15.84
N ARG A 42 41.96 -5.00 -17.07
CA ARG A 42 42.03 -3.57 -17.37
C ARG A 42 40.64 -2.95 -17.41
N ILE A 43 40.44 -1.86 -16.66
CA ILE A 43 39.20 -1.08 -16.62
C ILE A 43 39.28 0.00 -17.71
N GLU A 44 39.18 -0.40 -18.98
CA GLU A 44 39.15 0.54 -20.11
C GLU A 44 37.76 0.49 -20.77
N GLY A 45 37.19 1.67 -21.06
CA GLY A 45 35.96 1.78 -21.84
C GLY A 45 36.22 1.49 -23.32
N ARG A 46 35.28 0.84 -23.99
CA ARG A 46 35.39 0.63 -25.45
C ARG A 46 35.28 1.96 -26.17
N ILE A 47 36.38 2.50 -26.66
CA ILE A 47 36.40 3.72 -27.48
C ILE A 47 35.73 3.42 -28.83
N LYS A 48 34.51 3.93 -29.04
CA LYS A 48 33.89 3.96 -30.38
C LYS A 48 34.48 5.15 -31.12
N ARG A 49 35.30 4.90 -32.14
CA ARG A 49 35.78 5.96 -33.04
C ARG A 49 34.71 6.25 -34.08
N GLY A 50 34.07 7.42 -34.00
CA GLY A 50 33.26 7.98 -35.08
C GLY A 50 34.14 8.48 -36.24
N LYS A 51 33.58 8.62 -37.44
CA LYS A 51 34.26 9.33 -38.54
C LYS A 51 34.31 10.82 -38.19
N GLN A 52 35.50 11.38 -38.04
CA GLN A 52 35.70 12.83 -37.90
C GLN A 52 35.79 13.48 -39.28
N MET A 53 35.20 14.66 -39.42
CA MET A 53 35.31 15.48 -40.63
C MET A 53 36.66 16.23 -40.66
N PRO A 54 37.23 16.53 -41.84
CA PRO A 54 38.45 17.34 -41.93
C PRO A 54 38.26 18.71 -41.26
N GLY A 55 39.05 18.99 -40.22
CA GLY A 55 38.99 20.25 -39.44
C GLY A 55 38.28 20.14 -38.08
N GLU A 56 37.68 18.99 -37.75
CA GLU A 56 37.14 18.74 -36.40
C GLU A 56 38.27 18.37 -35.41
N ASN A 57 38.55 19.27 -34.46
CA ASN A 57 39.43 19.00 -33.31
C ASN A 57 38.65 18.53 -32.06
N ALA A 58 37.33 18.35 -32.16
CA ALA A 58 36.52 17.88 -31.05
C ALA A 58 36.67 16.37 -30.87
N GLY A 59 37.22 15.95 -29.73
CA GLY A 59 37.14 14.57 -29.27
C GLY A 59 35.77 14.32 -28.64
N ASP A 60 35.20 13.14 -28.90
CA ASP A 60 33.95 12.71 -28.26
C ASP A 60 34.21 12.61 -26.74
N ALA A 61 33.60 13.49 -25.95
CA ALA A 61 33.76 13.53 -24.49
C ALA A 61 32.89 12.44 -23.84
N GLY A 62 33.22 11.18 -24.13
CA GLY A 62 32.61 10.03 -23.47
C GLY A 62 33.03 9.95 -22.00
N LEU A 63 32.11 9.53 -21.14
CA LEU A 63 32.40 9.20 -19.75
C LEU A 63 33.39 8.03 -19.68
N ALA A 64 34.26 8.03 -18.68
CA ALA A 64 35.11 6.86 -18.41
C ALA A 64 34.24 5.66 -18.00
N ALA A 65 34.73 4.42 -18.20
CA ALA A 65 33.97 3.21 -17.88
C ALA A 65 33.43 3.20 -16.43
N VAL A 66 34.21 3.71 -15.48
CA VAL A 66 33.82 3.84 -14.07
C VAL A 66 32.69 4.86 -13.88
N GLU A 67 32.78 6.00 -14.58
CA GLU A 67 31.77 7.06 -14.51
C GLU A 67 30.46 6.62 -15.17
N GLU A 68 30.54 5.84 -16.26
CA GLU A 68 29.38 5.29 -16.94
C GLU A 68 28.66 4.23 -16.08
N ILE A 69 29.41 3.33 -15.42
CA ILE A 69 28.84 2.37 -14.46
C ILE A 69 28.19 3.10 -13.29
N THR A 70 28.88 4.12 -12.74
CA THR A 70 28.34 4.94 -11.64
C THR A 70 27.05 5.64 -12.05
N ARG A 71 26.99 6.20 -13.28
CA ARG A 71 25.78 6.82 -13.84
C ARG A 71 24.64 5.81 -13.93
N ILE A 72 24.89 4.60 -14.45
CA ILE A 72 23.87 3.56 -14.57
C ILE A 72 23.36 3.16 -13.18
N MET A 73 24.25 2.90 -12.22
CA MET A 73 23.85 2.56 -10.85
C MET A 73 22.98 3.63 -10.20
N LYS A 74 23.40 4.91 -10.28
CA LYS A 74 22.61 6.03 -9.79
C LYS A 74 21.24 6.10 -10.47
N SER A 75 21.18 5.90 -11.79
CA SER A 75 19.92 5.90 -12.53
C SER A 75 18.96 4.78 -12.09
N VAL A 76 19.48 3.61 -11.69
CA VAL A 76 18.67 2.51 -11.17
C VAL A 76 18.09 2.86 -9.79
N ILE A 77 18.92 3.42 -8.89
CA ILE A 77 18.45 3.88 -7.57
C ILE A 77 17.41 4.99 -7.72
N ASP A 78 17.68 5.97 -8.59
CA ASP A 78 16.76 7.08 -8.86
C ASP A 78 15.44 6.56 -9.43
N ARG A 79 15.48 5.58 -10.34
CA ARG A 79 14.27 4.96 -10.86
C ARG A 79 13.50 4.24 -9.77
N LEU A 80 14.19 3.50 -8.89
CA LEU A 80 13.54 2.80 -7.78
C LEU A 80 12.87 3.78 -6.81
N ILE A 81 13.53 4.88 -6.45
CA ILE A 81 12.95 5.94 -5.62
C ILE A 81 11.72 6.56 -6.32
N GLN A 82 11.81 6.84 -7.61
CA GLN A 82 10.69 7.39 -8.39
C GLN A 82 9.50 6.43 -8.45
N GLU A 83 9.74 5.14 -8.67
CA GLU A 83 8.70 4.11 -8.70
C GLU A 83 8.06 3.96 -7.32
N MET A 84 8.85 3.93 -6.25
CA MET A 84 8.32 3.92 -4.89
C MET A 84 7.44 5.15 -4.63
N THR A 85 7.90 6.34 -5.01
CA THR A 85 7.14 7.58 -4.83
C THR A 85 5.82 7.54 -5.60
N THR A 86 5.86 7.10 -6.86
CA THR A 86 4.68 7.05 -7.73
C THR A 86 3.68 5.99 -7.27
N ARG A 87 4.16 4.78 -6.92
CA ARG A 87 3.32 3.65 -6.54
C ARG A 87 2.68 3.84 -5.17
N PHE A 88 3.41 4.40 -4.22
CA PHE A 88 2.93 4.59 -2.84
C PHE A 88 2.34 5.97 -2.57
N GLY A 89 2.28 6.87 -3.57
CA GLY A 89 1.66 8.18 -3.43
C GLY A 89 0.20 8.11 -2.92
N ARG A 90 -0.58 7.13 -3.40
CA ARG A 90 -1.96 6.92 -2.92
C ARG A 90 -2.03 6.50 -1.45
N LEU A 91 -1.08 5.67 -1.00
CA LEU A 91 -1.01 5.25 0.39
C LEU A 91 -0.66 6.45 1.29
N ARG A 92 0.27 7.31 0.86
CA ARG A 92 0.61 8.55 1.58
C ARG A 92 -0.58 9.49 1.68
N THR A 93 -1.30 9.75 0.59
CA THR A 93 -2.51 10.59 0.64
C THR A 93 -3.59 10.01 1.55
N LEU A 94 -3.65 8.68 1.67
CA LEU A 94 -4.59 8.01 2.56
C LEU A 94 -4.14 8.15 4.03
N ASP A 95 -2.85 8.04 4.28
CA ASP A 95 -2.24 8.25 5.59
C ASP A 95 -2.38 9.68 6.08
N GLU A 96 -2.15 10.67 5.22
CA GLU A 96 -2.38 12.09 5.52
C GLU A 96 -3.84 12.36 5.93
N LYS A 97 -4.80 11.62 5.37
CA LYS A 97 -6.23 11.80 5.66
C LYS A 97 -6.70 11.06 6.91
N PHE A 98 -6.25 9.82 7.12
CA PHE A 98 -6.79 8.93 8.14
C PHE A 98 -5.79 8.50 9.21
N GLY A 99 -4.49 8.72 9.00
CA GLY A 99 -3.41 8.26 9.88
C GLY A 99 -3.53 8.79 11.31
N PHE A 100 -4.08 9.98 11.50
CA PHE A 100 -4.30 10.56 12.83
C PHE A 100 -5.25 9.72 13.71
N LEU A 101 -6.13 8.91 13.12
CA LEU A 101 -7.08 8.05 13.84
C LEU A 101 -6.47 6.75 14.36
N PHE A 102 -5.29 6.35 13.86
CA PHE A 102 -4.59 5.16 14.36
C PHE A 102 -3.93 5.39 15.71
N ASN A 103 -3.49 6.62 15.98
CA ASN A 103 -2.86 6.97 17.24
C ASN A 103 -3.88 7.46 18.26
N ILE A 104 -4.69 6.54 18.80
CA ILE A 104 -5.77 6.84 19.75
C ILE A 104 -5.26 7.56 21.00
N SER A 105 -4.09 7.16 21.50
CA SER A 105 -3.45 7.82 22.65
C SER A 105 -3.17 9.29 22.36
N LYS A 106 -2.65 9.62 21.17
CA LYS A 106 -2.38 11.00 20.73
C LYS A 106 -3.67 11.76 20.42
N LEU A 107 -4.67 11.07 19.87
CA LEU A 107 -5.98 11.62 19.54
C LEU A 107 -6.68 12.16 20.79
N PHE A 108 -6.61 11.43 21.90
CA PHE A 108 -7.27 11.79 23.15
C PHE A 108 -6.36 12.49 24.17
N ALA A 109 -5.05 12.51 23.97
CA ALA A 109 -4.13 13.29 24.80
C ALA A 109 -4.23 14.80 24.55
N ASN A 110 -4.63 15.23 23.33
CA ASN A 110 -4.53 16.62 22.89
C ASN A 110 -5.90 17.29 22.81
N ASP A 111 -6.37 17.87 23.93
CA ASP A 111 -7.71 18.49 24.01
C ASP A 111 -7.88 19.76 23.14
N THR A 112 -6.86 20.24 22.43
CA THR A 112 -6.94 21.49 21.65
C THR A 112 -5.85 21.62 20.57
N SER A 113 -5.58 20.56 19.80
CA SER A 113 -4.60 20.67 18.71
C SER A 113 -5.27 21.20 17.44
N ASN A 114 -4.87 22.40 16.99
CA ASN A 114 -5.23 22.95 15.67
C ASN A 114 -4.99 21.94 14.54
N ASP A 115 -4.03 21.04 14.73
CA ASP A 115 -3.71 19.97 13.77
C ASP A 115 -4.91 19.04 13.59
N ILE A 116 -5.56 18.54 14.65
CA ILE A 116 -6.71 17.62 14.53
C ILE A 116 -7.86 18.32 13.81
N GLN A 117 -8.12 19.58 14.15
CA GLN A 117 -9.16 20.37 13.48
C GLN A 117 -8.88 20.51 11.98
N GLN A 118 -7.62 20.72 11.57
CA GLN A 118 -7.23 20.75 10.16
C GLN A 118 -7.42 19.40 9.46
N HIS A 119 -7.08 18.28 10.12
CA HIS A 119 -7.31 16.95 9.55
C HIS A 119 -8.81 16.66 9.39
N CYS A 120 -9.64 17.02 10.37
CA CYS A 120 -11.10 16.90 10.29
C CYS A 120 -11.67 17.76 9.15
N ALA A 121 -11.21 19.00 8.99
CA ALA A 121 -11.62 19.86 7.88
C ALA A 121 -11.22 19.26 6.52
N THR A 122 -10.00 18.73 6.41
CA THR A 122 -9.50 18.08 5.19
C THR A 122 -10.31 16.83 4.83
N LEU A 123 -10.71 16.03 5.83
CA LEU A 123 -11.59 14.88 5.64
C LEU A 123 -12.98 15.29 5.19
N ALA A 124 -13.58 16.29 5.84
CA ALA A 124 -14.91 16.79 5.49
C ALA A 124 -14.93 17.36 4.06
N ASP A 125 -13.84 18.00 3.62
CA ASP A 125 -13.73 18.47 2.24
C ASP A 125 -13.73 17.33 1.21
N PHE A 126 -13.26 16.14 1.57
CA PHE A 126 -13.26 14.98 0.69
C PHE A 126 -14.57 14.18 0.78
N TYR A 127 -15.19 14.11 1.95
CA TYR A 127 -16.43 13.37 2.24
C TYR A 127 -17.58 14.31 2.62
N LYS A 128 -17.80 15.37 1.82
CA LYS A 128 -18.79 16.43 2.11
C LYS A 128 -20.21 15.94 2.35
N THR A 129 -20.56 14.79 1.78
CA THR A 129 -21.88 14.17 1.90
C THR A 129 -22.03 13.32 3.15
N ASP A 130 -20.94 12.84 3.72
CA ASP A 130 -20.93 11.80 4.74
C ASP A 130 -20.47 12.32 6.11
N ILE A 131 -19.71 13.41 6.15
CA ILE A 131 -19.01 13.89 7.35
C ILE A 131 -19.05 15.42 7.46
N ASP A 132 -19.43 15.94 8.63
CA ASP A 132 -19.19 17.33 9.03
C ASP A 132 -17.88 17.42 9.84
N GLY A 133 -16.94 18.24 9.37
CA GLY A 133 -15.61 18.37 9.96
C GLY A 133 -15.61 19.05 11.33
N THR A 134 -16.55 19.96 11.58
CA THR A 134 -16.69 20.64 12.86
C THR A 134 -17.34 19.73 13.89
N GLU A 135 -18.41 19.02 13.53
CA GLU A 135 -19.04 18.02 14.39
C GLU A 135 -18.09 16.87 14.70
N LEU A 136 -17.34 16.38 13.71
CA LEU A 136 -16.33 15.34 13.93
C LEU A 136 -15.29 15.74 14.99
N PHE A 137 -14.81 16.98 14.95
CA PHE A 137 -13.85 17.48 15.94
C PHE A 137 -14.46 17.56 17.35
N VAL A 138 -15.71 18.01 17.45
CA VAL A 138 -16.45 18.06 18.73
C VAL A 138 -16.68 16.64 19.25
N GLU A 139 -17.14 15.71 18.41
CA GLU A 139 -17.35 14.30 18.77
C GLU A 139 -16.06 13.62 19.26
N ILE A 140 -14.91 13.89 18.63
CA ILE A 140 -13.61 13.38 19.08
C ILE A 140 -13.27 13.91 20.49
N SER A 141 -13.54 15.19 20.74
CA SER A 141 -13.29 15.85 22.03
C SER A 141 -14.22 15.31 23.12
N ASP A 142 -15.50 15.13 22.81
CA ASP A 142 -16.49 14.56 23.72
C ASP A 142 -16.16 13.09 24.03
N CYS A 143 -15.79 12.30 23.01
CA CYS A 143 -15.36 10.92 23.19
C CYS A 143 -14.10 10.83 24.08
N SER A 144 -13.13 11.73 23.89
CA SER A 144 -11.95 11.88 24.75
C SER A 144 -12.34 12.13 26.20
N MET A 145 -13.26 13.07 26.44
CA MET A 145 -13.73 13.41 27.78
C MET A 145 -14.46 12.24 28.45
N LEU A 146 -15.30 11.51 27.71
CA LEU A 146 -15.97 10.32 28.23
C LEU A 146 -14.98 9.22 28.66
N LEU A 147 -13.93 8.99 27.87
CA LEU A 147 -12.90 7.99 28.17
C LEU A 147 -12.04 8.40 29.38
N LYS A 148 -11.71 9.69 29.53
CA LYS A 148 -10.94 10.21 30.68
C LYS A 148 -11.73 10.16 31.99
N THR A 149 -13.04 10.39 31.93
CA THR A 149 -13.90 10.48 33.13
C THR A 149 -14.20 9.11 33.74
N ARG A 150 -13.85 8.00 33.06
CA ARG A 150 -14.23 6.65 33.47
C ARG A 150 -13.03 5.67 33.53
N PRO A 151 -12.26 5.67 34.63
CA PRO A 151 -11.17 4.70 34.83
C PRO A 151 -11.66 3.28 35.22
N ASP A 152 -12.92 3.11 35.63
CA ASP A 152 -13.39 1.90 36.33
C ASP A 152 -14.25 0.92 35.51
N ALA A 153 -14.39 1.11 34.19
CA ALA A 153 -14.98 0.06 33.36
C ALA A 153 -13.89 -0.90 32.92
N THR A 154 -14.13 -2.19 33.08
CA THR A 154 -13.32 -3.35 32.67
C THR A 154 -12.86 -3.39 31.19
N ASN A 155 -13.12 -2.33 30.43
CA ASN A 155 -12.67 -2.13 29.06
C ASN A 155 -11.51 -1.14 29.11
N ALA A 156 -10.30 -1.66 28.95
CA ALA A 156 -9.10 -0.85 28.76
C ALA A 156 -9.37 0.26 27.73
N THR A 157 -8.79 1.45 27.93
CA THR A 157 -8.78 2.52 26.93
C THR A 157 -8.52 1.92 25.55
N PRO A 158 -9.40 2.16 24.55
CA PRO A 158 -9.31 1.46 23.27
C PRO A 158 -7.92 1.70 22.67
N SER A 159 -7.20 0.60 22.46
CA SER A 159 -5.82 0.61 21.97
C SER A 159 -5.76 0.57 20.45
N SER A 160 -6.84 0.09 19.82
CA SER A 160 -6.98 -0.02 18.36
C SER A 160 -8.23 0.69 17.84
N PRO A 161 -8.23 1.19 16.58
CA PRO A 161 -9.42 1.82 16.00
C PRO A 161 -10.63 0.88 15.92
N LEU A 162 -10.39 -0.43 15.85
CA LEU A 162 -11.45 -1.44 15.90
C LEU A 162 -12.11 -1.49 17.27
N GLU A 163 -11.32 -1.46 18.35
CA GLU A 163 -11.83 -1.38 19.72
C GLU A 163 -12.62 -0.08 19.93
N LEU A 164 -12.12 1.05 19.43
CA LEU A 164 -12.83 2.33 19.49
C LEU A 164 -14.18 2.27 18.75
N LEU A 165 -14.23 1.67 17.56
CA LEU A 165 -15.48 1.50 16.84
C LEU A 165 -16.46 0.59 17.62
N SER A 166 -15.97 -0.52 18.18
CA SER A 166 -16.79 -1.43 18.98
C SER A 166 -17.34 -0.74 20.24
N PHE A 167 -16.55 0.13 20.86
CA PHE A 167 -16.96 0.96 21.98
C PHE A 167 -18.09 1.91 21.58
N ILE A 168 -17.93 2.67 20.50
CA ILE A 168 -18.97 3.60 20.02
C ILE A 168 -20.28 2.84 19.72
N ILE A 169 -20.21 1.69 19.06
CA ILE A 169 -21.39 0.86 18.75
C ILE A 169 -22.08 0.37 20.03
N SER A 170 -21.32 0.02 21.08
CA SER A 170 -21.90 -0.45 22.34
C SER A 170 -22.68 0.62 23.12
N TYR A 171 -22.34 1.90 22.93
CA TYR A 171 -23.01 3.01 23.60
C TYR A 171 -24.29 3.44 22.89
N GLY A 172 -24.33 3.31 21.57
CA GLY A 172 -25.49 3.68 20.76
C GLY A 172 -25.09 4.26 19.42
N ASN A 173 -25.86 3.97 18.38
CA ASN A 173 -25.52 4.35 17.01
C ASN A 173 -25.49 5.87 16.77
N ASP A 174 -26.18 6.65 17.61
CA ASP A 174 -26.43 8.08 17.38
C ASP A 174 -25.56 9.00 18.24
N ILE A 175 -24.66 8.46 19.06
CA ILE A 175 -23.88 9.27 20.02
C ILE A 175 -22.70 9.97 19.33
N PHE A 176 -22.02 9.28 18.42
CA PHE A 176 -20.88 9.80 17.66
C PHE A 176 -21.00 9.43 16.17
N PRO A 177 -21.99 9.98 15.45
CA PRO A 177 -22.28 9.57 14.08
C PRO A 177 -21.11 9.84 13.11
N ASN A 178 -20.49 11.02 13.16
CA ASN A 178 -19.40 11.38 12.25
C ASN A 178 -18.15 10.52 12.53
N LEU A 179 -17.76 10.39 13.80
CA LEU A 179 -16.62 9.58 14.21
C LEU A 179 -16.81 8.10 13.83
N ARG A 180 -18.02 7.58 14.00
CA ARG A 180 -18.37 6.21 13.58
C ARG A 180 -18.21 6.03 12.08
N ILE A 181 -18.76 6.93 11.26
CA ILE A 181 -18.68 6.87 9.80
C ILE A 181 -17.22 6.89 9.35
N VAL A 182 -16.42 7.82 9.88
CA VAL A 182 -14.99 7.96 9.56
C VAL A 182 -14.24 6.67 9.89
N LEU A 183 -14.44 6.10 11.08
CA LEU A 183 -13.79 4.85 11.49
C LEU A 183 -14.22 3.67 10.61
N GLN A 184 -15.48 3.61 10.20
CA GLN A 184 -15.98 2.57 9.29
C GLN A 184 -15.36 2.67 7.90
N ILE A 185 -15.30 3.88 7.32
CA ILE A 185 -14.65 4.11 6.03
C ILE A 185 -13.18 3.69 6.10
N MET A 186 -12.47 4.14 7.13
CA MET A 186 -11.06 3.82 7.32
C MET A 186 -10.80 2.32 7.44
N LEU A 187 -11.56 1.62 8.29
CA LEU A 187 -11.41 0.18 8.49
C LEU A 187 -11.76 -0.60 7.21
N THR A 188 -12.80 -0.19 6.48
CA THR A 188 -13.20 -0.84 5.22
C THR A 188 -12.13 -0.70 4.13
N ILE A 189 -11.52 0.48 4.02
CA ILE A 189 -10.39 0.72 3.12
C ILE A 189 -9.22 -0.20 3.49
N SER A 190 -8.86 -0.28 4.78
CA SER A 190 -7.73 -1.10 5.23
C SER A 190 -7.92 -2.59 4.89
N VAL A 191 -9.14 -3.11 5.02
CA VAL A 191 -9.50 -4.48 4.65
C VAL A 191 -9.41 -4.68 3.12
N SER A 192 -9.84 -3.69 2.34
CA SER A 192 -9.83 -3.77 0.88
C SER A 192 -8.43 -3.90 0.30
N VAL A 193 -7.42 -3.26 0.91
CA VAL A 193 -6.01 -3.39 0.49
C VAL A 193 -5.52 -4.83 0.68
N ALA A 194 -5.77 -5.42 1.86
CA ALA A 194 -5.41 -6.81 2.13
C ALA A 194 -6.16 -7.82 1.23
N SER A 195 -7.43 -7.56 0.94
CA SER A 195 -8.23 -8.39 0.03
C SER A 195 -7.71 -8.36 -1.41
N CYS A 196 -7.26 -7.20 -1.89
CA CYS A 196 -6.60 -7.09 -3.19
C CYS A 196 -5.35 -7.98 -3.27
N GLU A 197 -4.48 -7.94 -2.25
CA GLU A 197 -3.27 -8.77 -2.21
C GLU A 197 -3.58 -10.27 -2.19
N ARG A 198 -4.58 -10.69 -1.40
CA ARG A 198 -5.08 -12.08 -1.39
C ARG A 198 -5.55 -12.48 -2.79
N SER A 199 -6.32 -11.63 -3.44
CA SER A 199 -6.86 -11.87 -4.79
C SER A 199 -5.75 -12.00 -5.84
N PHE A 200 -4.77 -11.08 -5.85
CA PHE A 200 -3.62 -11.16 -6.75
C PHE A 200 -2.75 -12.39 -6.50
N SER A 201 -2.58 -12.80 -5.24
CA SER A 201 -1.87 -14.03 -4.88
C SER A 201 -2.55 -15.27 -5.47
N LYS A 202 -3.89 -15.36 -5.36
CA LYS A 202 -4.66 -16.45 -5.99
C LYS A 202 -4.61 -16.38 -7.51
N LEU A 203 -4.75 -15.19 -8.10
CA LEU A 203 -4.64 -15.01 -9.55
C LEU A 203 -3.29 -15.47 -10.09
N LYS A 204 -2.18 -15.21 -9.38
CA LYS A 204 -0.85 -15.69 -9.77
C LYS A 204 -0.75 -17.21 -9.83
N ILE A 205 -1.49 -17.92 -8.97
CA ILE A 205 -1.51 -19.39 -8.96
C ILE A 205 -2.40 -19.92 -10.11
N ILE A 206 -3.51 -19.25 -10.40
CA ILE A 206 -4.48 -19.69 -11.41
C ILE A 206 -4.00 -19.38 -12.84
N LEU A 207 -3.47 -18.18 -13.04
CA LEU A 207 -3.02 -17.65 -14.33
C LEU A 207 -1.54 -17.98 -14.56
N THR A 208 -1.28 -19.23 -14.93
CA THR A 208 0.06 -19.67 -15.34
C THR A 208 0.27 -19.48 -16.84
N TYR A 209 1.52 -19.51 -17.30
CA TYR A 209 1.88 -19.34 -18.71
C TYR A 209 1.09 -20.26 -19.65
N LEU A 210 0.95 -21.53 -19.30
CA LEU A 210 0.19 -22.53 -20.08
C LEU A 210 -1.33 -22.32 -20.04
N ARG A 211 -1.82 -21.52 -19.10
CA ARG A 211 -3.24 -21.25 -18.87
C ARG A 211 -3.65 -19.81 -19.24
N ALA A 212 -2.74 -19.02 -19.79
CA ALA A 212 -2.94 -17.61 -20.11
C ALA A 212 -4.00 -17.38 -21.20
N SER A 213 -4.35 -18.40 -21.98
CA SER A 213 -5.40 -18.33 -23.02
C SER A 213 -6.82 -18.55 -22.49
N MET A 214 -7.03 -18.63 -21.17
CA MET A 214 -8.37 -18.79 -20.61
C MET A 214 -9.20 -17.51 -20.76
N GLY A 215 -10.52 -17.66 -20.97
CA GLY A 215 -11.44 -16.52 -21.01
C GLY A 215 -11.60 -15.84 -19.65
N GLN A 216 -11.92 -14.54 -19.67
CA GLN A 216 -12.04 -13.71 -18.46
C GLN A 216 -13.11 -14.21 -17.48
N GLU A 217 -14.24 -14.72 -17.99
CA GLU A 217 -15.31 -15.32 -17.18
C GLU A 217 -14.76 -16.49 -16.36
N ARG A 218 -14.17 -17.48 -17.04
CA ARG A 218 -13.55 -18.64 -16.38
C ARG A 218 -12.45 -18.26 -15.38
N LEU A 219 -11.63 -17.27 -15.70
CA LEU A 219 -10.59 -16.78 -14.79
C LEU A 219 -11.22 -16.20 -13.52
N SER A 220 -12.27 -15.39 -13.68
CA SER A 220 -12.97 -14.72 -12.58
C SER A 220 -13.66 -15.74 -11.67
N ASP A 221 -14.32 -16.75 -12.26
CA ASP A 221 -14.97 -17.83 -11.51
C ASP A 221 -13.95 -18.64 -10.70
N LEU A 222 -12.83 -19.03 -11.31
CA LEU A 222 -11.77 -19.76 -10.62
C LEU A 222 -11.10 -18.92 -9.52
N ALA A 223 -10.93 -17.62 -9.75
CA ALA A 223 -10.38 -16.69 -8.78
C ALA A 223 -11.30 -16.58 -7.57
N LEU A 224 -12.61 -16.36 -7.80
CA LEU A 224 -13.62 -16.32 -6.75
C LEU A 224 -13.62 -17.61 -5.94
N GLN A 225 -13.60 -18.77 -6.62
CA GLN A 225 -13.54 -20.06 -5.94
C GLN A 225 -12.27 -20.23 -5.10
N SER A 226 -11.13 -19.77 -5.60
CA SER A 226 -9.87 -19.88 -4.86
C SER A 226 -9.75 -18.89 -3.70
N ILE A 227 -10.40 -17.73 -3.78
CA ILE A 227 -10.46 -16.73 -2.69
C ILE A 227 -11.38 -17.27 -1.59
N GLU A 228 -12.58 -17.72 -1.96
CA GLU A 228 -13.64 -18.21 -1.07
C GLU A 228 -13.57 -19.73 -0.82
N LYS A 229 -12.34 -20.28 -0.80
CA LYS A 229 -12.11 -21.72 -0.64
C LYS A 229 -12.80 -22.31 0.60
N GLU A 230 -12.76 -21.58 1.72
CA GLU A 230 -13.38 -22.00 2.98
C GLU A 230 -14.90 -22.14 2.84
N LEU A 231 -15.56 -21.21 2.13
CA LEU A 231 -17.00 -21.31 1.86
C LEU A 231 -17.30 -22.49 0.93
N ILE A 232 -16.48 -22.71 -0.10
CA ILE A 232 -16.68 -23.83 -1.03
C ILE A 232 -16.54 -25.18 -0.35
N GLU A 233 -15.63 -25.32 0.61
CA GLU A 233 -15.47 -26.55 1.39
C GLU A 233 -16.72 -26.87 2.24
N THR A 234 -17.58 -25.88 2.51
CA THR A 234 -18.87 -26.10 3.20
C THR A 234 -20.02 -26.48 2.27
N ILE A 235 -19.86 -26.31 0.95
CA ILE A 235 -20.91 -26.60 -0.03
C ILE A 235 -20.91 -28.09 -0.35
N ASN A 236 -22.08 -28.72 -0.33
CA ASN A 236 -22.24 -30.11 -0.75
C ASN A 236 -22.23 -30.21 -2.30
N PHE A 237 -21.23 -30.90 -2.84
CA PHE A 237 -21.08 -31.08 -4.29
C PHE A 237 -22.23 -31.88 -4.91
N ASP A 238 -22.82 -32.83 -4.18
CA ASP A 238 -23.93 -33.64 -4.69
C ASP A 238 -25.16 -32.76 -4.98
N ASP A 239 -25.47 -31.85 -4.04
CA ASP A 239 -26.58 -30.90 -4.20
C ASP A 239 -26.34 -29.95 -5.39
N VAL A 240 -25.10 -29.54 -5.63
CA VAL A 240 -24.74 -28.70 -6.78
C VAL A 240 -24.91 -29.46 -8.10
N ILE A 241 -24.51 -30.74 -8.14
CA ILE A 241 -24.67 -31.61 -9.31
C ILE A 241 -26.16 -31.80 -9.63
N ASP A 242 -26.98 -32.09 -8.64
CA ASP A 242 -28.42 -32.29 -8.79
C ASP A 242 -29.13 -31.01 -9.25
N ASN A 243 -28.74 -29.86 -8.70
CA ASN A 243 -29.25 -28.55 -9.13
C ASN A 243 -28.84 -28.23 -10.58
N PHE A 244 -27.60 -28.54 -10.97
CA PHE A 244 -27.16 -28.34 -12.35
C PHE A 244 -27.89 -29.29 -13.33
N ALA A 245 -28.08 -30.55 -12.94
CA ALA A 245 -28.78 -31.55 -13.74
C ALA A 245 -30.25 -31.18 -13.95
N SER A 246 -30.94 -30.73 -12.89
CA SER A 246 -32.33 -30.27 -12.97
C SER A 246 -32.49 -29.01 -13.84
N ALA A 247 -31.54 -28.07 -13.78
CA ALA A 247 -31.54 -26.87 -14.62
C ALA A 247 -31.24 -27.16 -16.12
N ARG A 248 -30.44 -28.19 -16.42
CA ARG A 248 -30.09 -28.60 -17.80
C ARG A 248 -30.95 -29.71 -18.39
N SER A 249 -31.92 -30.23 -17.65
CA SER A 249 -32.92 -31.17 -18.16
C SER A 249 -33.72 -30.52 -19.29
N ARG A 250 -33.21 -30.62 -20.52
CA ARG A 250 -34.07 -30.57 -21.71
C ARG A 250 -35.06 -31.70 -21.52
N LYS A 251 -36.33 -31.36 -21.27
CA LYS A 251 -37.42 -32.32 -21.27
C LYS A 251 -37.39 -33.04 -22.62
N VAL A 252 -36.83 -34.25 -22.66
CA VAL A 252 -37.09 -35.16 -23.77
C VAL A 252 -38.52 -35.61 -23.55
N VAL A 253 -39.43 -34.96 -24.27
CA VAL A 253 -40.83 -35.39 -24.33
C VAL A 253 -40.81 -36.70 -25.13
N LEU A 254 -41.01 -37.82 -24.43
CA LEU A 254 -41.34 -39.11 -25.03
C LEU A 254 -42.83 -39.13 -25.41
#